data_AF-A0A9D4K6J1-F1
#
_entry.id   AF-A0A9D4K6J1-F1
#
_cell.length_a   1.000
_cell.length_b   1.000
_cell.length_c   1.000
_cell.angle_alpha   90.00
_cell.angle_beta   90.00
_cell.angle_gamma   90.00
#
_symmetry.space_group_name_H-M   'P 1'
#
loop_
_entity.id
_entity.type
_entity.pdbx_description
1 polymer ?
#
loop_
_entity_poly.entity_id
_entity_poly.type
_entity_poly.pdbx_seq_one_letter_code
_entity_poly.pdbx_strand_id
1 'polypeptide(L)' 'MSVQDPPCVFDEVKTPAPFDTDRYRSYTKWGTTMEYVVWPTMLLNEGGPMLMKGVAQGK' A
#
# COMPACT_ATOMS: atom_id res chain seq x y z
N MET A 1 15.92 6.81 -21.32
CA MET A 1 15.25 6.90 -20.01
C MET A 1 13.96 6.09 -20.11
N SER A 2 13.94 4.86 -19.60
CA SER A 2 12.70 4.09 -19.48
C SER A 2 12.16 4.31 -18.07
N VAL A 3 10.90 4.74 -17.95
CA VAL A 3 10.30 5.07 -16.66
C VAL A 3 9.96 3.80 -15.85
N GLN A 4 9.86 2.64 -16.50
CA GLN A 4 9.44 1.37 -15.89
C GLN A 4 10.48 0.26 -16.09
N ASP A 5 11.76 0.62 -16.14
CA ASP A 5 12.85 -0.35 -16.13
C ASP A 5 13.78 -0.05 -14.95
N PRO A 6 13.72 -0.80 -13.84
CA PRO A 6 12.94 -2.03 -13.63
C PRO A 6 11.42 -1.78 -13.45
N PRO A 7 10.57 -2.82 -13.64
CA PRO A 7 9.12 -2.68 -13.53
C PRO A 7 8.69 -2.40 -12.09
N CYS A 8 7.89 -1.36 -11.90
CA CYS A 8 7.22 -1.09 -10.63
C CYS A 8 6.18 -2.17 -10.33
N VAL A 9 5.99 -2.47 -9.05
CA VAL A 9 5.03 -3.49 -8.59
C VAL A 9 4.08 -2.93 -7.55
N PHE A 10 2.84 -3.43 -7.57
CA PHE A 10 1.89 -3.19 -6.49
C PHE A 10 2.08 -4.24 -5.40
N ASP A 11 2.22 -3.79 -4.16
CA ASP A 11 2.28 -4.64 -2.98
C ASP A 11 0.84 -4.90 -2.50
N GLU A 12 0.34 -6.10 -2.81
CA GLU A 12 -1.00 -6.55 -2.44
C GLU A 12 -0.99 -7.18 -1.04
N VAL A 13 -1.69 -6.54 -0.10
CA VAL A 13 -1.90 -7.06 1.25
C VAL A 13 -3.29 -7.70 1.34
N LYS A 14 -3.36 -8.93 1.86
CA LYS A 14 -4.62 -9.61 2.14
C LYS A 14 -5.26 -9.02 3.41
N THR A 15 -6.51 -8.61 3.33
CA THR A 15 -7.31 -8.20 4.49
C THR A 15 -8.08 -9.38 5.09
N PRO A 16 -8.33 -9.40 6.42
CA PRO A 16 -7.97 -8.38 7.42
C PRO A 16 -6.49 -8.43 7.84
N ALA A 17 -5.87 -7.26 7.91
CA ALA A 17 -4.48 -7.08 8.35
C ALA A 17 -4.38 -5.91 9.35
N PRO A 18 -3.31 -5.81 10.16
CA PRO A 18 -3.05 -4.63 10.97
C PRO A 18 -2.94 -3.37 10.10
N PHE A 19 -3.46 -2.24 10.58
CA PHE A 19 -3.33 -0.98 9.86
C PHE A 19 -1.92 -0.41 10.04
N ASP A 20 -1.05 -0.68 9.07
CA ASP A 20 0.31 -0.14 9.03
C ASP A 20 0.31 1.29 8.48
N THR A 21 0.52 2.28 9.35
CA THR A 21 0.56 3.71 8.98
C THR A 21 1.82 4.10 8.20
N ASP A 22 2.87 3.27 8.22
CA ASP A 22 4.05 3.50 7.40
C ASP A 22 3.77 3.11 5.95
N ARG A 23 2.97 2.08 5.72
CA ARG A 23 2.61 1.62 4.37
C ARG A 23 1.33 2.24 3.81
N TYR A 24 0.35 2.56 4.66
CA TYR A 24 -0.98 3.00 4.23
C TYR A 24 -1.39 4.34 4.85
N ARG A 25 -2.09 5.15 4.06
CA ARG A 25 -2.86 6.31 4.54
C ARG A 25 -4.32 5.89 4.76
N SER A 26 -4.92 6.41 5.83
CA SER A 26 -6.34 6.24 6.11
C SER A 26 -7.18 6.94 5.04
N TYR A 27 -8.16 6.24 4.48
CA TYR A 27 -9.07 6.81 3.49
C TYR A 27 -10.09 7.75 4.15
N THR A 28 -11.03 7.21 4.92
CA THR A 28 -12.04 8.01 5.65
C THR A 28 -12.06 7.76 7.14
N LYS A 29 -11.87 6.52 7.58
CA LYS A 29 -11.81 6.16 9.00
C LYS A 29 -10.44 5.61 9.34
N TRP A 30 -10.01 5.95 10.56
CA TRP A 30 -8.87 5.35 11.20
C TRP A 30 -9.34 4.20 12.10
N GLY A 31 -8.54 3.14 12.16
CA GLY A 31 -8.81 1.95 12.96
C GLY A 31 -7.55 1.09 13.03
N THR A 32 -7.49 0.18 14.01
CA THR A 32 -6.30 -0.67 14.24
C THR A 32 -6.19 -1.79 13.20
N THR A 33 -7.31 -2.12 12.56
CA THR A 33 -7.38 -3.19 11.56
C THR A 33 -7.82 -2.61 10.23
N MET A 34 -7.24 -3.13 9.16
CA MET A 34 -7.55 -2.76 7.79
C MET A 34 -8.75 -3.56 7.31
N GLU A 35 -9.83 -2.86 6.95
CA GLU A 35 -11.06 -3.48 6.43
C GLU A 35 -10.88 -3.89 4.98
N TYR A 36 -10.46 -2.94 4.15
CA TYR A 36 -10.18 -3.13 2.73
C TYR A 36 -9.14 -2.12 2.23
N VAL A 37 -8.45 -2.52 1.16
CA VAL A 37 -7.51 -1.68 0.42
C VAL A 37 -8.32 -0.86 -0.59
N VAL A 38 -8.16 0.46 -0.58
CA VAL A 38 -8.71 1.36 -1.60
C VAL A 38 -7.72 1.51 -2.76
N TRP A 39 -6.44 1.64 -2.41
CA TRP A 39 -5.34 1.71 -3.36
C TRP A 39 -4.11 0.96 -2.80
N PRO A 40 -3.49 0.05 -3.57
CA PRO A 40 -2.33 -0.70 -3.09
C PRO A 40 -1.09 0.19 -2.95
N THR A 41 -0.13 -0.26 -2.16
CA THR A 41 1.18 0.38 -2.03
C THR A 41 1.99 0.08 -3.29
N MET A 42 2.78 1.05 -3.77
CA MET A 42 3.60 0.86 -4.97
C MET A 42 5.09 0.86 -4.62
N LEU A 43 5.80 -0.15 -5.11
CA LEU A 43 7.24 -0.33 -4.93
C LEU A 43 7.95 -0.14 -6.27
N LEU A 44 9.24 0.25 -6.21
CA LEU A 44 10.08 0.40 -7.40
C LEU A 44 10.34 -0.93 -8.11
N ASN A 45 10.42 -2.02 -7.36
CA ASN A 45 10.49 -3.40 -7.80
C ASN A 45 10.09 -4.31 -6.62
N GLU A 46 10.01 -5.62 -6.82
CA GLU A 46 9.68 -6.58 -5.75
C GLU A 46 10.65 -6.47 -4.58
N GLY A 47 10.14 -6.14 -3.39
CA GLY A 47 10.96 -5.91 -2.19
C GLY A 47 11.78 -4.59 -2.21
N GLY A 48 11.61 -3.77 -3.23
CA GLY A 48 12.29 -2.49 -3.39
C GLY A 48 11.74 -1.37 -2.50
N PRO A 49 12.33 -0.16 -2.62
CA PRO A 49 11.84 1.00 -1.90
C PRO A 49 10.40 1.34 -2.30
N MET A 50 9.62 1.76 -1.31
CA MET A 50 8.25 2.23 -1.51
C MET A 50 8.26 3.58 -2.24
N LEU A 51 7.62 3.59 -3.41
CA LEU A 51 7.42 4.80 -4.20
C LEU A 51 6.21 5.59 -3.72
N MET A 52 5.15 4.88 -3.31
CA MET A 52 3.90 5.49 -2.89
C MET A 52 3.22 4.65 -1.81
N LYS A 53 2.79 5.31 -0.72
CA LYS A 53 1.93 4.71 0.29
C LYS A 53 0.57 4.35 -0.32
N GLY A 54 0.06 3.16 0.01
CA GLY A 54 -1.29 2.77 -0.33
C GLY A 54 -2.33 3.61 0.42
N VAL A 55 -3.59 3.43 0.05
CA VAL A 55 -4.74 4.02 0.74
C VAL A 55 -5.66 2.90 1.20
N ALA A 56 -6.04 2.94 2.47
CA ALA A 56 -6.80 1.87 3.09
C ALA A 56 -7.85 2.39 4.06
N GLN A 57 -8.92 1.62 4.23
CA GLN A 57 -9.97 1.93 5.19
C GLN A 57 -9.69 1.19 6.51
N GLY A 58 -9.60 1.93 7.62
CA GLY A 58 -9.57 1.36 8.95
C GLY A 58 -10.97 0.97 9.42
N LYS A 59 -11.04 -0.12 10.21
CA LYS A 59 -12.23 -0.58 10.93
C LYS A 59 -12.07 -0.37 12.44
#